data_AF-A0AAE1LB95-F1
#
_entry.id   AF-A0AAE1LB95-F1
#
_cell.length_a   1.000
_cell.length_b   1.000
_cell.length_c   1.000
_cell.angle_alpha   90.00
_cell.angle_beta   90.00
_cell.angle_gamma   90.00
#
_symmetry.space_group_name_H-M   'P 1'
#
loop_
_entity.id
_entity.type
_entity.pdbx_description
1 polymer ?
#
loop_
_entity_poly.entity_id
_entity_poly.type
_entity_poly.pdbx_seq_one_letter_code
_entity_poly.pdbx_strand_id
1 'polypeptide(L)'
;MKRAFNRRRQGSLPPNPKSLQDLGEIPADFRLTLGRKEFLIYDSYNDEDSDGSDDEDQERRRRDKRTLVFASKAGLKALTRSLTWQLDGTFETSPDIFAQILTIHGEYREHMLPLVYALLPDKLETSYTRVLEAIKDVCVQKHLRRPDPATVIMDFEKGMNNAVATVFPDAELRLCLFHLKQSAFRKIQNLGLAVQYRDEEDDTVRTAFQQILGVAFVPVDDVEEAFHQAKENIPDEMKPFSKYFEETYVLGRVVRGRRRAAARYPPYLWNQHLAARHNEPRTNNATEAWHNRFQKMIDKSHPTIFNLVKEFQKEEADVRVMMAELDGGRTIRQPQRQKYRRINERLQNLTNHYAEYKEEGRIVDFTRACGHNFCAD
;
A
#
# COMPACT_ATOMS: atom_id res chain seq x y z
N MET A 1 -46.90 -23.82 1.18
CA MET A 1 -46.19 -24.57 2.24
C MET A 1 -44.79 -24.00 2.39
N LYS A 2 -44.40 -23.73 3.64
CA LYS A 2 -43.28 -22.90 4.06
C LYS A 2 -41.91 -23.48 3.67
N ARG A 3 -41.06 -22.65 3.05
CA ARG A 3 -39.60 -22.84 3.02
C ARG A 3 -39.05 -22.59 4.43
N ALA A 4 -38.79 -23.65 5.17
CA ALA A 4 -37.94 -23.63 6.34
C ALA A 4 -36.60 -24.27 5.95
N PHE A 5 -35.57 -23.45 5.76
CA PHE A 5 -34.19 -23.93 5.68
C PHE A 5 -33.27 -23.00 6.48
N ASN A 6 -32.94 -23.49 7.68
CA ASN A 6 -31.70 -23.26 8.43
C ASN A 6 -31.19 -21.83 8.63
N ARG A 7 -31.86 -21.09 9.53
CA ARG A 7 -31.16 -20.17 10.43
C ARG A 7 -30.47 -21.01 11.50
N ARG A 8 -29.24 -21.49 11.24
CA ARG A 8 -28.35 -21.96 12.32
C ARG A 8 -28.17 -20.77 13.26
N ARG A 9 -28.43 -20.97 14.56
CA ARG A 9 -28.22 -19.98 15.62
C ARG A 9 -26.81 -19.40 15.50
N GLN A 10 -26.67 -18.16 14.99
CA GLN A 10 -25.49 -17.36 15.28
C GLN A 10 -25.51 -17.18 16.80
N GLY A 11 -24.54 -17.76 17.51
CA GLY A 11 -24.29 -17.34 18.89
C GLY A 11 -24.18 -15.82 18.91
N SER A 12 -24.79 -15.18 19.91
CA SER A 12 -24.70 -13.73 20.07
C SER A 12 -23.23 -13.34 20.02
N LEU A 13 -22.89 -12.43 19.11
CA LEU A 13 -21.56 -11.83 19.09
C LEU A 13 -21.25 -11.26 20.47
N PRO A 14 -19.98 -11.27 20.90
CA PRO A 14 -19.61 -10.56 22.12
C PRO A 14 -19.98 -9.07 21.99
N PRO A 15 -20.27 -8.40 23.12
CA PRO A 15 -20.60 -6.97 23.10
C PRO A 15 -19.46 -6.18 22.44
N ASN A 16 -19.81 -5.19 21.62
CA ASN A 16 -18.79 -4.36 20.99
C ASN A 16 -18.08 -3.52 22.06
N PRO A 17 -16.74 -3.61 22.19
CA PRO A 17 -15.99 -2.76 23.11
C PRO A 17 -16.09 -1.29 22.68
N LYS A 18 -16.06 -0.37 23.66
CA LYS A 18 -16.08 1.08 23.42
C LYS A 18 -14.68 1.70 23.41
N SER A 19 -13.70 0.99 23.95
CA SER A 19 -12.28 1.38 23.98
C SER A 19 -11.38 0.14 23.80
N LEU A 20 -10.09 0.36 23.54
CA LEU A 20 -9.12 -0.74 23.51
C LEU A 20 -8.97 -1.44 24.86
N GLN A 21 -9.21 -0.72 25.96
CA GLN A 21 -9.21 -1.26 27.32
C GLN A 21 -10.38 -2.23 27.54
N ASP A 22 -11.56 -1.92 26.99
CA ASP A 22 -12.75 -2.79 27.10
C ASP A 22 -12.66 -4.06 26.25
N LEU A 23 -11.71 -4.13 25.31
CA LEU A 23 -11.59 -5.27 24.40
C LEU A 23 -11.15 -6.55 25.12
N GLY A 24 -10.35 -6.42 26.18
CA GLY A 24 -9.87 -7.56 26.97
C GLY A 24 -9.22 -8.66 26.13
N GLU A 25 -9.32 -9.90 26.59
CA GLU A 25 -8.86 -11.04 25.80
C GLU A 25 -9.74 -11.31 24.58
N ILE A 26 -9.13 -11.53 23.42
CA ILE A 26 -9.87 -11.92 22.21
C ILE A 26 -10.49 -13.30 22.42
N PRO A 27 -11.79 -13.53 22.19
CA PRO A 27 -12.38 -14.85 22.41
C PRO A 27 -11.81 -15.89 21.43
N ALA A 28 -11.72 -17.15 21.88
CA ALA A 28 -11.03 -18.23 21.14
C ALA A 28 -11.50 -18.39 19.68
N ASP A 29 -12.79 -18.27 19.42
CA ASP A 29 -13.36 -18.38 18.07
C ASP A 29 -12.83 -17.31 17.08
N PHE A 30 -12.38 -16.16 17.58
CA PHE A 30 -11.81 -15.07 16.79
C PHE A 30 -10.28 -15.15 16.67
N ARG A 31 -9.63 -16.04 17.45
CA ARG A 31 -8.20 -16.32 17.32
C ARG A 31 -7.88 -17.36 16.25
N LEU A 32 -8.90 -18.00 15.67
CA LEU A 32 -8.76 -19.13 14.74
C LEU A 32 -9.29 -18.80 13.33
N THR A 33 -8.84 -19.53 12.31
CA THR A 33 -9.44 -19.52 10.97
C THR A 33 -10.76 -20.29 10.98
N LEU A 34 -11.55 -20.19 9.90
CA LEU A 34 -12.74 -21.06 9.72
C LEU A 34 -12.39 -22.55 9.74
N GLY A 35 -11.15 -22.90 9.38
CA GLY A 35 -10.61 -24.26 9.48
C GLY A 35 -10.06 -24.64 10.85
N ARG A 36 -10.32 -23.84 11.90
CA ARG A 36 -9.90 -24.07 13.30
C ARG A 36 -8.38 -24.16 13.49
N LYS A 37 -7.61 -23.45 12.67
CA LYS A 37 -6.16 -23.27 12.87
C LYS A 37 -5.90 -21.88 13.45
N GLU A 38 -4.78 -21.70 14.13
CA GLU A 38 -4.36 -20.38 14.61
C GLU A 38 -4.39 -19.32 13.50
N PHE A 39 -4.91 -18.15 13.84
CA PHE A 39 -5.07 -17.02 12.93
C PHE A 39 -4.63 -15.70 13.54
N LEU A 40 -4.98 -15.41 14.80
CA LEU A 40 -4.37 -14.32 15.55
C LEU A 40 -2.95 -14.75 15.93
N ILE A 41 -1.94 -14.17 15.28
CA ILE A 41 -0.54 -14.54 15.45
C ILE A 41 0.22 -13.61 16.39
N TYR A 42 -0.30 -12.39 16.60
CA TYR A 42 0.29 -11.43 17.52
C TYR A 42 -0.80 -10.52 18.09
N ASP A 43 -0.68 -10.26 19.38
CA ASP A 43 -1.54 -9.36 20.14
C ASP A 43 -0.67 -8.70 21.21
N SER A 44 -0.41 -7.41 21.04
CA SER A 44 0.49 -6.66 21.93
C SER A 44 -0.08 -6.50 23.35
N TYR A 45 -1.33 -6.93 23.60
CA TYR A 45 -1.86 -7.09 24.95
C TYR A 45 -1.10 -8.14 25.77
N ASN A 46 -0.44 -9.10 25.11
CA ASN A 46 0.28 -10.20 25.76
C ASN A 46 1.80 -9.98 25.85
N ASP A 47 2.32 -8.82 25.44
CA ASP A 47 3.75 -8.54 25.53
C ASP A 47 4.17 -8.50 27.02
N GLU A 48 5.05 -9.42 27.44
CA GLU A 48 5.55 -9.49 28.82
C GLU A 48 6.44 -8.27 29.16
N ASP A 49 6.30 -7.76 30.39
CA ASP A 49 7.03 -6.59 30.88
C ASP A 49 8.55 -6.77 30.81
N SER A 50 9.24 -5.90 30.06
CA SER A 50 10.70 -5.82 30.14
C SER A 50 11.18 -4.94 31.31
N ASP A 51 10.28 -4.17 31.94
CA ASP A 51 10.65 -3.11 32.88
C ASP A 51 10.32 -3.43 34.35
N GLY A 52 9.45 -4.41 34.63
CA GLY A 52 9.00 -4.69 36.00
C GLY A 52 8.42 -3.48 36.74
N SER A 53 7.92 -2.47 36.00
CA SER A 53 7.38 -1.26 36.59
C SER A 53 5.90 -1.46 36.94
N ASP A 54 5.57 -1.48 38.23
CA ASP A 54 4.19 -1.48 38.77
C ASP A 54 3.42 -0.16 38.50
N ASP A 55 3.79 0.60 37.45
CA ASP A 55 3.20 1.90 37.14
C ASP A 55 1.93 1.72 36.30
N GLU A 56 0.78 1.72 36.99
CA GLU A 56 -0.56 1.56 36.39
C GLU A 56 -0.84 2.56 35.26
N ASP A 57 -0.25 3.77 35.29
CA ASP A 57 -0.46 4.78 34.25
C ASP A 57 0.33 4.45 32.96
N GLN A 58 1.48 3.79 33.08
CA GLN A 58 2.24 3.30 31.92
C GLN A 58 1.56 2.09 31.30
N GLU A 59 1.05 1.16 32.11
CA GLU A 59 0.22 0.05 31.62
C GLU A 59 -1.04 0.56 30.89
N ARG A 60 -1.74 1.55 31.44
CA ARG A 60 -2.92 2.15 30.79
C ARG A 60 -2.59 2.76 29.43
N ARG A 61 -1.51 3.54 29.33
CA ARG A 61 -1.05 4.14 28.07
C ARG A 61 -0.62 3.10 27.03
N ARG A 62 -0.15 1.92 27.46
CA ARG A 62 0.17 0.78 26.58
C ARG A 62 -1.10 0.07 26.09
N ARG A 63 -2.10 -0.14 26.96
CA ARG A 63 -3.41 -0.72 26.58
C ARG A 63 -4.17 0.15 25.57
N ASP A 64 -3.93 1.46 25.58
CA ASP A 64 -4.42 2.41 24.56
C ASP A 64 -3.67 2.32 23.21
N LYS A 65 -2.63 1.47 23.11
CA LYS A 65 -1.83 1.26 21.91
C LYS A 65 -1.71 -0.22 21.56
N ARG A 66 -2.84 -0.92 21.54
CA ARG A 66 -2.89 -2.33 21.19
C ARG A 66 -2.77 -2.56 19.68
N THR A 67 -2.00 -3.55 19.29
CA THR A 67 -1.86 -4.01 17.90
C THR A 67 -2.27 -5.48 17.82
N LEU A 68 -3.11 -5.81 16.83
CA LEU A 68 -3.50 -7.19 16.53
C LEU A 68 -3.02 -7.56 15.13
N VAL A 69 -2.44 -8.75 14.96
CA VAL A 69 -2.01 -9.26 13.64
C VAL A 69 -2.60 -10.64 13.41
N PHE A 70 -3.26 -10.78 12.26
CA PHE A 70 -3.92 -11.99 11.81
C PHE A 70 -3.27 -12.52 10.54
N ALA A 71 -2.82 -13.77 10.57
CA ALA A 71 -2.33 -14.50 9.41
C ALA A 71 -2.43 -16.01 9.64
N SER A 72 -2.73 -16.78 8.60
CA SER A 72 -2.64 -18.23 8.70
C SER A 72 -1.22 -18.72 8.38
N LYS A 73 -0.83 -19.90 8.86
CA LYS A 73 0.47 -20.51 8.52
C LYS A 73 0.67 -20.66 7.00
N ALA A 74 -0.41 -20.92 6.25
CA ALA A 74 -0.35 -20.98 4.79
C ALA A 74 -0.09 -19.60 4.18
N GLY A 75 -0.76 -18.56 4.69
CA GLY A 75 -0.52 -17.17 4.31
C GLY A 75 0.91 -16.72 4.57
N LEU A 76 1.45 -16.96 5.76
CA LEU A 76 2.85 -16.64 6.09
C LEU A 76 3.85 -17.40 5.21
N LYS A 77 3.57 -18.67 4.90
CA LYS A 77 4.41 -19.47 4.00
C LYS A 77 4.40 -18.91 2.57
N ALA A 78 3.26 -18.42 2.09
CA ALA A 78 3.18 -17.74 0.80
C ALA A 78 3.92 -16.40 0.84
N LEU A 79 3.74 -15.61 1.91
CA LEU A 79 4.34 -14.30 2.08
C LEU A 79 5.88 -14.37 2.08
N THR A 80 6.44 -15.33 2.82
CA THR A 80 7.90 -15.59 2.89
C THR A 80 8.51 -16.14 1.59
N ARG A 81 7.68 -16.48 0.60
CA ARG A 81 8.11 -16.87 -0.74
C ARG A 81 7.91 -15.76 -1.78
N SER A 82 7.15 -14.73 -1.42
CA SER A 82 6.92 -13.59 -2.29
C SER A 82 8.11 -12.64 -2.24
N LEU A 83 8.65 -12.31 -3.40
CA LEU A 83 9.69 -11.29 -3.54
C LEU A 83 9.11 -9.87 -3.49
N THR A 84 7.85 -9.70 -3.89
CA THR A 84 7.16 -8.41 -3.91
C THR A 84 6.09 -8.37 -2.83
N TRP A 85 6.15 -7.40 -1.93
CA TRP A 85 5.11 -7.15 -0.94
C TRP A 85 4.37 -5.85 -1.29
N GLN A 86 3.07 -5.82 -1.06
CA GLN A 86 2.26 -4.60 -1.11
C GLN A 86 1.63 -4.34 0.26
N LEU A 87 1.94 -3.19 0.84
CA LEU A 87 1.40 -2.77 2.13
C LEU A 87 0.44 -1.61 1.89
N ASP A 88 -0.75 -1.70 2.49
CA ASP A 88 -1.77 -0.67 2.29
C ASP A 88 -2.69 -0.54 3.51
N GLY A 89 -2.99 0.70 3.87
CA GLY A 89 -3.81 1.06 5.03
C GLY A 89 -5.21 1.50 4.61
N THR A 90 -6.26 0.96 5.24
CA THR A 90 -7.64 1.39 5.04
C THR A 90 -8.29 1.83 6.35
N PHE A 91 -9.03 2.96 6.30
CA PHE A 91 -9.60 3.63 7.47
C PHE A 91 -11.10 3.36 7.65
N GLU A 92 -11.87 3.41 6.56
CA GLU A 92 -13.35 3.38 6.60
C GLU A 92 -13.92 2.07 7.17
N THR A 93 -13.15 0.99 7.06
CA THR A 93 -13.50 -0.35 7.56
C THR A 93 -12.88 -0.70 8.90
N SER A 94 -12.08 0.20 9.48
CA SER A 94 -11.50 -0.02 10.81
C SER A 94 -12.58 0.11 11.88
N PRO A 95 -12.60 -0.75 12.92
CA PRO A 95 -13.46 -0.55 14.08
C PRO A 95 -13.06 0.74 14.79
N ASP A 96 -14.00 1.46 15.41
CA ASP A 96 -13.75 2.79 16.04
C ASP A 96 -12.62 2.80 17.08
N ILE A 97 -12.34 1.66 17.70
CA ILE A 97 -11.27 1.50 18.68
C ILE A 97 -9.86 1.41 18.06
N PHE A 98 -9.74 1.30 16.73
CA PHE A 98 -8.48 1.26 16.00
C PHE A 98 -8.43 2.35 14.92
N ALA A 99 -7.26 2.95 14.71
CA ALA A 99 -7.08 4.00 13.71
C ALA A 99 -7.16 3.48 12.26
N GLN A 100 -6.73 2.24 12.02
CA GLN A 100 -6.70 1.66 10.68
C GLN A 100 -6.57 0.13 10.67
N ILE A 101 -6.91 -0.44 9.51
CA ILE A 101 -6.49 -1.77 9.11
C ILE A 101 -5.29 -1.63 8.17
N LEU A 102 -4.20 -2.32 8.47
CA LEU A 102 -3.10 -2.55 7.54
C LEU A 102 -3.25 -3.94 6.92
N THR A 103 -3.11 -4.05 5.60
CA THR A 103 -3.00 -5.34 4.92
C THR A 103 -1.66 -5.50 4.23
N ILE A 104 -1.11 -6.72 4.31
CA ILE A 104 0.12 -7.10 3.62
C ILE A 104 -0.21 -8.16 2.59
N HIS A 105 0.02 -7.82 1.34
CA HIS A 105 -0.22 -8.67 0.20
C HIS A 105 1.11 -9.22 -0.30
N GLY A 106 1.09 -10.47 -0.73
CA GLY A 106 2.23 -11.12 -1.37
C GLY A 106 1.82 -11.71 -2.72
N GLU A 107 2.77 -11.78 -3.63
CA GLU A 107 2.63 -12.45 -4.90
C GLU A 107 2.61 -13.97 -4.71
N TYR A 108 1.60 -14.61 -5.27
CA TYR A 108 1.44 -16.05 -5.33
C TYR A 108 1.03 -16.45 -6.74
N ARG A 109 1.93 -17.11 -7.49
CA ARG A 109 1.69 -17.52 -8.88
C ARG A 109 1.19 -16.36 -9.74
N GLU A 110 1.92 -15.23 -9.76
CA GLU A 110 1.58 -14.01 -10.52
C GLU A 110 0.32 -13.26 -10.04
N HIS A 111 -0.26 -13.65 -8.90
CA HIS A 111 -1.42 -12.98 -8.32
C HIS A 111 -1.07 -12.35 -6.97
N MET A 112 -1.46 -11.10 -6.77
CA MET A 112 -1.34 -10.44 -5.46
C MET A 112 -2.49 -10.86 -4.55
N LEU A 113 -2.18 -11.56 -3.47
CA LEU A 113 -3.16 -12.05 -2.49
C LEU A 113 -2.95 -11.36 -1.13
N PRO A 114 -4.03 -11.04 -0.39
CA PRO A 114 -3.93 -10.55 0.99
C PRO A 114 -3.57 -11.71 1.92
N LEU A 115 -2.44 -11.62 2.61
CA LEU A 115 -1.89 -12.73 3.41
C LEU A 115 -1.81 -12.40 4.90
N VAL A 116 -1.77 -11.12 5.25
CA VAL A 116 -1.75 -10.63 6.64
C VAL A 116 -2.69 -9.44 6.78
N TYR A 117 -3.39 -9.39 7.90
CA TYR A 117 -4.29 -8.31 8.29
C TYR A 117 -3.88 -7.82 9.68
N ALA A 118 -3.73 -6.53 9.88
CA ALA A 118 -3.38 -5.96 11.18
C ALA A 118 -4.29 -4.81 11.56
N LEU A 119 -4.65 -4.73 12.84
CA LEU A 119 -5.37 -3.62 13.43
C LEU A 119 -4.39 -2.76 14.22
N LEU A 120 -4.22 -1.51 13.81
CA LEU A 120 -3.25 -0.59 14.39
C LEU A 120 -3.94 0.51 15.20
N PRO A 121 -3.36 0.90 16.34
CA PRO A 121 -3.94 1.94 17.20
C PRO A 121 -3.69 3.35 16.64
N ASP A 122 -2.67 3.50 15.79
CA ASP A 122 -2.25 4.77 15.20
C ASP A 122 -1.55 4.56 13.85
N LYS A 123 -1.06 5.66 13.27
CA LYS A 123 -0.31 5.72 12.00
C LYS A 123 1.16 6.03 12.23
N LEU A 124 1.72 5.53 13.34
CA LEU A 124 3.10 5.80 13.73
C LEU A 124 4.02 4.68 13.24
N GLU A 125 5.26 5.07 12.93
CA GLU A 125 6.36 4.17 12.56
C GLU A 125 6.53 3.01 13.53
N THR A 126 6.39 3.25 14.84
CA THR A 126 6.49 2.24 15.88
C THR A 126 5.43 1.15 15.74
N SER A 127 4.21 1.50 15.34
CA SER A 127 3.11 0.54 15.18
C SER A 127 3.31 -0.33 13.94
N TYR A 128 3.79 0.25 12.84
CA TYR A 128 4.17 -0.53 11.65
C TYR A 128 5.35 -1.44 11.91
N THR A 129 6.39 -0.93 12.56
CA THR A 129 7.60 -1.70 12.92
C THR A 129 7.22 -2.93 13.72
N ARG A 130 6.37 -2.75 14.75
CA ARG A 130 5.85 -3.84 15.57
C ARG A 130 5.12 -4.91 14.76
N VAL A 131 4.28 -4.53 13.78
CA VAL A 131 3.62 -5.52 12.91
C VAL A 131 4.63 -6.32 12.09
N LEU A 132 5.60 -5.64 11.47
CA LEU A 132 6.58 -6.29 10.60
C LEU A 132 7.55 -7.20 11.39
N GLU A 133 7.96 -6.77 12.58
CA GLU A 133 8.76 -7.58 13.51
C GLU A 133 7.99 -8.80 14.01
N ALA A 134 6.74 -8.62 14.44
CA ALA A 134 5.89 -9.74 14.85
C ALA A 134 5.76 -10.81 13.76
N ILE A 135 5.67 -10.41 12.48
CA ILE A 135 5.64 -11.36 11.36
C ILE A 135 6.96 -12.12 11.24
N LYS A 136 8.12 -11.43 11.34
CA LYS A 136 9.44 -12.08 11.31
C LYS A 136 9.58 -13.08 12.44
N ASP A 137 9.22 -12.69 13.66
CA ASP A 137 9.35 -13.54 14.84
C ASP A 137 8.45 -14.77 14.76
N VAL A 138 7.18 -14.58 14.37
CA VAL A 138 6.25 -15.70 14.17
C VAL A 138 6.74 -16.64 13.07
N CYS A 139 7.35 -16.14 12.00
CA CYS A 139 7.92 -17.00 10.96
C CYS A 139 9.07 -17.86 11.50
N VAL A 140 9.95 -17.29 12.32
CA VAL A 140 11.04 -18.02 13.00
C VAL A 140 10.48 -19.08 13.96
N GLN A 141 9.55 -18.69 14.84
CA GLN A 141 8.90 -19.59 15.79
C GLN A 141 8.20 -20.77 15.11
N LYS A 142 7.60 -20.54 13.93
CA LYS A 142 6.90 -21.58 13.16
C LYS A 142 7.81 -22.36 12.20
N HIS A 143 9.12 -22.16 12.26
CA HIS A 143 10.12 -22.76 11.39
C HIS A 143 9.82 -22.53 9.89
N LEU A 144 9.34 -21.33 9.55
CA LEU A 144 9.17 -20.87 8.18
C LEU A 144 10.46 -20.19 7.70
N ARG A 145 10.53 -19.90 6.40
CA ARG A 145 11.60 -19.05 5.87
C ARG A 145 11.53 -17.67 6.55
N ARG A 146 12.68 -17.06 6.80
CA ARG A 146 12.73 -15.67 7.25
C ARG A 146 12.10 -14.79 6.15
N PRO A 147 11.18 -13.87 6.48
CA PRO A 147 10.71 -12.90 5.51
C PRO A 147 11.88 -12.05 4.98
N ASP A 148 11.98 -11.97 3.66
CA ASP A 148 13.06 -11.27 2.95
C ASP A 148 12.52 -10.79 1.58
N PRO A 149 11.62 -9.79 1.56
CA PRO A 149 11.09 -9.26 0.32
C PRO A 149 12.19 -8.51 -0.46
N ALA A 150 12.27 -8.71 -1.77
CA ALA A 150 13.14 -7.93 -2.64
C ALA A 150 12.59 -6.52 -2.86
N THR A 151 11.27 -6.37 -2.95
CA THR A 151 10.60 -5.09 -3.18
C THR A 151 9.40 -4.96 -2.26
N VAL A 152 9.24 -3.78 -1.65
CA VAL A 152 8.04 -3.44 -0.88
C VAL A 152 7.40 -2.20 -1.48
N ILE A 153 6.18 -2.38 -1.99
CA ILE A 153 5.37 -1.33 -2.58
C ILE A 153 4.39 -0.80 -1.53
N MET A 154 4.35 0.51 -1.32
CA MET A 154 3.50 1.13 -0.30
C MET A 154 3.02 2.53 -0.69
N ASP A 155 2.12 3.11 0.08
CA ASP A 155 1.66 4.48 -0.13
C ASP A 155 2.71 5.52 0.35
N PHE A 156 2.35 6.81 0.38
CA PHE A 156 3.26 7.89 0.77
C PHE A 156 3.30 8.11 2.29
N GLU A 157 2.92 7.13 3.11
CA GLU A 157 2.92 7.28 4.55
C GLU A 157 4.33 7.13 5.14
N LYS A 158 4.86 8.25 5.67
CA LYS A 158 6.24 8.31 6.18
C LYS A 158 6.51 7.30 7.30
N GLY A 159 5.53 7.06 8.17
CA GLY A 159 5.67 6.08 9.26
C GLY A 159 5.89 4.67 8.73
N MET A 160 5.12 4.26 7.72
CA MET A 160 5.25 2.97 7.08
C MET A 160 6.57 2.86 6.30
N ASN A 161 6.95 3.89 5.54
CA ASN A 161 8.22 3.92 4.80
C ASN A 161 9.42 3.70 5.73
N ASN A 162 9.47 4.43 6.84
CA ASN A 162 10.56 4.32 7.80
C ASN A 162 10.59 2.95 8.49
N ALA A 163 9.42 2.39 8.82
CA ALA A 163 9.31 1.07 9.43
C ALA A 163 9.83 -0.02 8.49
N VAL A 164 9.45 0.01 7.21
CA VAL A 164 9.95 -0.96 6.23
C VAL A 164 11.45 -0.81 6.04
N ALA A 165 11.97 0.42 5.90
CA ALA A 165 13.41 0.66 5.78
C ALA A 165 14.20 0.14 6.99
N THR A 166 13.61 0.22 8.19
CA THR A 166 14.21 -0.28 9.42
C THR A 166 14.18 -1.81 9.49
N VAL A 167 13.05 -2.44 9.18
CA VAL A 167 12.85 -3.88 9.37
C VAL A 167 13.40 -4.72 8.21
N PHE A 168 13.43 -4.17 7.00
CA PHE A 168 13.89 -4.77 5.75
C PHE A 168 14.84 -3.80 5.00
N PRO A 169 16.05 -3.55 5.53
CA PRO A 169 16.97 -2.55 4.97
C PRO A 169 17.49 -2.90 3.58
N ASP A 170 17.49 -4.18 3.20
CA ASP A 170 17.96 -4.67 1.90
C ASP A 170 16.85 -4.66 0.83
N ALA A 171 15.59 -4.41 1.22
CA ALA A 171 14.48 -4.35 0.28
C ALA A 171 14.47 -3.02 -0.49
N GLU A 172 14.11 -3.07 -1.77
CA GLU A 172 13.78 -1.86 -2.53
C GLU A 172 12.43 -1.32 -2.05
N LEU A 173 12.44 -0.10 -1.50
CA LEU A 173 11.21 0.61 -1.15
C LEU A 173 10.69 1.36 -2.37
N ARG A 174 9.45 1.06 -2.76
CA ARG A 174 8.81 1.67 -3.92
C ARG A 174 7.47 2.29 -3.55
N LEU A 175 7.36 3.60 -3.67
CA LEU A 175 6.11 4.31 -3.45
C LEU A 175 5.21 4.11 -4.66
N CYS A 176 3.96 3.79 -4.37
CA CYS A 176 2.97 3.43 -5.36
C CYS A 176 2.73 4.59 -6.34
N LEU A 177 2.86 4.28 -7.63
CA LEU A 177 2.69 5.26 -8.70
C LEU A 177 1.25 5.85 -8.72
N PHE A 178 0.23 5.06 -8.38
CA PHE A 178 -1.15 5.56 -8.27
C PHE A 178 -1.27 6.66 -7.20
N HIS A 179 -0.68 6.44 -6.02
CA HIS A 179 -0.68 7.42 -4.93
C HIS A 179 0.14 8.68 -5.25
N LEU A 180 1.18 8.57 -6.08
CA LEU A 180 1.90 9.74 -6.61
C LEU A 180 0.96 10.60 -7.47
N LYS A 181 0.27 9.99 -8.46
CA LYS A 181 -0.71 10.70 -9.32
C LYS A 181 -1.84 11.29 -8.49
N GLN A 182 -2.38 10.55 -7.53
CA GLN A 182 -3.45 11.04 -6.66
C GLN A 182 -2.98 12.25 -5.84
N SER A 183 -1.78 12.21 -5.26
CA SER A 183 -1.21 13.33 -4.49
C SER A 183 -0.94 14.55 -5.35
N ALA A 184 -0.40 14.34 -6.55
CA ALA A 184 -0.19 15.39 -7.54
C ALA A 184 -1.52 16.02 -7.98
N PHE A 185 -2.55 15.21 -8.24
CA PHE A 185 -3.87 15.71 -8.65
C PHE A 185 -4.58 16.47 -7.53
N ARG A 186 -4.47 16.02 -6.27
CA ARG A 186 -4.92 16.81 -5.11
C ARG A 186 -4.28 18.20 -5.08
N LYS A 187 -3.00 18.31 -5.47
CA LYS A 187 -2.36 19.62 -5.59
C LYS A 187 -2.98 20.48 -6.69
N ILE A 188 -3.28 19.91 -7.86
CA ILE A 188 -4.02 20.60 -8.95
C ILE A 188 -5.37 21.13 -8.45
N GLN A 189 -6.12 20.31 -7.69
CA GLN A 189 -7.40 20.72 -7.10
C GLN A 189 -7.22 21.88 -6.11
N ASN A 190 -6.22 21.80 -5.23
CA ASN A 190 -5.94 22.86 -4.24
C ASN A 190 -5.48 24.18 -4.88
N LEU A 191 -4.95 24.14 -6.11
CA LEU A 191 -4.58 25.32 -6.88
C LEU A 191 -5.75 25.89 -7.69
N GLY A 192 -6.93 25.27 -7.63
CA GLY A 192 -8.10 25.69 -8.40
C GLY A 192 -8.05 25.31 -9.89
N LEU A 193 -7.09 24.47 -10.30
CA LEU A 193 -6.84 24.13 -11.70
C LEU A 193 -7.61 22.90 -12.19
N ALA A 194 -8.52 22.37 -11.37
CA ALA A 194 -9.25 21.15 -11.69
C ALA A 194 -10.18 21.29 -12.91
N VAL A 195 -10.69 22.51 -13.16
CA VAL A 195 -11.53 22.79 -14.33
C VAL A 195 -10.68 22.78 -15.59
N GLN A 196 -9.59 23.56 -15.61
CA GLN A 196 -8.64 23.63 -16.74
C GLN A 196 -8.02 22.27 -17.04
N TYR A 197 -7.71 21.46 -16.01
CA TYR A 197 -7.21 20.10 -16.22
C TYR A 197 -8.20 19.19 -16.99
N ARG A 198 -9.51 19.42 -16.82
CA ARG A 198 -10.57 18.63 -17.46
C ARG A 198 -11.11 19.29 -18.73
N ASP A 199 -10.53 20.40 -19.15
CA ASP A 199 -10.93 21.06 -20.38
C ASP A 199 -10.58 20.15 -21.59
N GLU A 200 -11.56 19.97 -22.47
CA GLU A 200 -11.42 19.14 -23.67
C GLU A 200 -10.92 19.97 -24.86
N GLU A 201 -11.12 21.28 -24.84
CA GLU A 201 -10.70 22.22 -25.89
C GLU A 201 -9.28 22.74 -25.64
N ASP A 202 -8.89 22.90 -24.37
CA ASP A 202 -7.54 23.29 -23.95
C ASP A 202 -6.91 22.24 -23.04
N ASP A 203 -5.99 21.44 -23.58
CA ASP A 203 -5.31 20.40 -22.82
C ASP A 203 -3.98 20.82 -22.18
N THR A 204 -3.62 22.10 -22.23
CA THR A 204 -2.28 22.59 -21.81
C THR A 204 -1.95 22.23 -20.35
N VAL A 205 -2.89 22.43 -19.44
CA VAL A 205 -2.75 22.06 -18.01
C VAL A 205 -2.65 20.55 -17.85
N ARG A 206 -3.45 19.77 -18.59
CA ARG A 206 -3.44 18.31 -18.56
C ARG A 206 -2.12 17.76 -19.07
N THR A 207 -1.64 18.25 -20.21
CA THR A 207 -0.39 17.84 -20.84
C THR A 207 0.81 18.19 -19.96
N ALA A 208 0.84 19.39 -19.37
CA ALA A 208 1.90 19.77 -18.43
C ALA A 208 1.93 18.87 -17.17
N PHE A 209 0.76 18.55 -16.61
CA PHE A 209 0.65 17.62 -15.48
C PHE A 209 1.16 16.22 -15.84
N GLN A 210 0.75 15.69 -16.98
CA GLN A 210 1.18 14.38 -17.48
C GLN A 210 2.69 14.35 -17.69
N GLN A 211 3.25 15.37 -18.34
CA GLN A 211 4.68 15.47 -18.61
C GLN A 211 5.51 15.49 -17.32
N ILE A 212 5.09 16.24 -16.31
CA ILE A 212 5.76 16.26 -15.00
C ILE A 212 5.71 14.87 -14.33
N LEU A 213 4.57 14.17 -14.37
CA LEU A 213 4.49 12.81 -13.84
C LEU A 213 5.27 11.78 -14.66
N GLY A 214 5.46 12.03 -15.95
CA GLY A 214 6.28 11.22 -16.84
C GLY A 214 7.75 11.12 -16.41
N VAL A 215 8.25 12.08 -15.63
CA VAL A 215 9.59 12.05 -15.02
C VAL A 215 9.79 10.83 -14.12
N ALA A 216 8.72 10.22 -13.59
CA ALA A 216 8.83 8.97 -12.84
C ALA A 216 9.44 7.81 -13.65
N PHE A 217 9.52 7.91 -14.97
CA PHE A 217 10.00 6.85 -15.84
C PHE A 217 11.40 7.09 -16.41
N VAL A 218 12.06 8.20 -16.10
CA VAL A 218 13.48 8.39 -16.47
C VAL A 218 14.39 7.69 -15.46
N PRO A 219 15.63 7.29 -15.82
CA PRO A 219 16.62 6.82 -14.85
C PRO A 219 16.78 7.82 -13.69
N VAL A 220 16.99 7.32 -12.48
CA VAL A 220 17.05 8.15 -11.26
C VAL A 220 18.06 9.30 -11.39
N ASP A 221 19.22 9.03 -11.99
CA ASP A 221 20.29 10.02 -12.18
C ASP A 221 19.89 11.17 -13.12
N ASP A 222 18.90 10.95 -13.98
CA ASP A 222 18.44 11.90 -14.99
C ASP A 222 17.16 12.64 -14.56
N VAL A 223 16.64 12.35 -13.36
CA VAL A 223 15.37 12.93 -12.87
C VAL A 223 15.45 14.46 -12.76
N GLU A 224 16.56 15.01 -12.26
CA GLU A 224 16.72 16.46 -12.12
C GLU A 224 16.75 17.15 -13.49
N GLU A 225 17.54 16.62 -14.43
CA GLU A 225 17.64 17.13 -15.81
C GLU A 225 16.27 17.07 -16.50
N ALA A 226 15.64 15.89 -16.50
CA ALA A 226 14.35 15.68 -17.13
C ALA A 226 13.26 16.58 -16.55
N PHE A 227 13.26 16.78 -15.22
CA PHE A 227 12.31 17.65 -14.56
C PHE A 227 12.52 19.13 -14.94
N HIS A 228 13.76 19.58 -15.04
CA HIS A 228 14.07 20.94 -15.49
C HIS A 228 13.61 21.20 -16.92
N GLN A 229 13.92 20.29 -17.85
CA GLN A 229 13.42 20.40 -19.22
C GLN A 229 11.90 20.33 -19.28
N ALA A 230 11.28 19.46 -18.47
CA ALA A 230 9.84 19.29 -18.48
C ALA A 230 9.07 20.54 -17.99
N LYS A 231 9.67 21.34 -17.09
CA LYS A 231 9.01 22.53 -16.54
C LYS A 231 9.24 23.82 -17.32
N GLU A 232 10.08 23.83 -18.37
CA GLU A 232 10.41 25.05 -19.13
C GLU A 232 9.19 25.67 -19.82
N ASN A 233 8.32 24.84 -20.40
CA ASN A 233 7.19 25.27 -21.23
C ASN A 233 5.83 25.00 -20.59
N ILE A 234 5.76 24.95 -19.25
CA ILE A 234 4.47 24.78 -18.55
C ILE A 234 3.70 26.10 -18.52
N PRO A 235 2.35 26.05 -18.52
CA PRO A 235 1.53 27.25 -18.32
C PRO A 235 1.90 27.99 -17.03
N ASP A 236 1.74 29.31 -17.01
CA ASP A 236 2.11 30.16 -15.88
C ASP A 236 1.39 29.76 -14.59
N GLU A 237 0.13 29.38 -14.71
CA GLU A 237 -0.72 28.88 -13.63
C GLU A 237 -0.23 27.54 -13.05
N MET A 238 0.59 26.77 -13.78
CA MET A 238 1.18 25.51 -13.35
C MET A 238 2.52 25.67 -12.63
N LYS A 239 3.13 26.87 -12.62
CA LYS A 239 4.38 27.14 -11.88
C LYS A 239 4.28 26.81 -10.38
N PRO A 240 3.17 27.10 -9.66
CA PRO A 240 3.01 26.66 -8.28
C PRO A 240 2.95 25.13 -8.12
N PHE A 241 2.43 24.41 -9.11
CA PHE A 241 2.41 22.94 -9.12
C PHE A 241 3.83 22.38 -9.32
N SER A 242 4.56 22.87 -10.33
CA SER A 242 5.93 22.41 -10.58
C SER A 242 6.86 22.72 -9.39
N LYS A 243 6.74 23.90 -8.78
CA LYS A 243 7.49 24.23 -7.54
C LYS A 243 7.17 23.27 -6.39
N TYR A 244 5.89 22.95 -6.18
CA TYR A 244 5.50 21.95 -5.18
C TYR A 244 6.12 20.58 -5.48
N PHE A 245 6.11 20.15 -6.74
CA PHE A 245 6.64 18.86 -7.13
C PHE A 245 8.16 18.82 -6.93
N GLU A 246 8.87 19.87 -7.35
CA GLU A 246 10.30 20.04 -7.16
C GLU A 246 10.70 19.94 -5.68
N GLU A 247 10.03 20.70 -4.83
CA GLU A 247 10.32 20.77 -3.40
C GLU A 247 9.96 19.49 -2.64
N THR A 248 9.00 18.71 -3.14
CA THR A 248 8.49 17.53 -2.43
C THR A 248 9.17 16.25 -2.88
N TYR A 249 9.44 16.12 -4.18
CA TYR A 249 9.82 14.86 -4.83
C TYR A 249 11.19 14.88 -5.50
N VAL A 250 11.69 16.04 -5.93
CA VAL A 250 12.91 16.14 -6.75
C VAL A 250 14.10 16.67 -5.94
N LEU A 251 14.10 17.97 -5.59
CA LEU A 251 15.26 18.66 -5.02
C LEU A 251 15.15 18.95 -3.52
N GLY A 252 13.92 18.96 -2.99
CA GLY A 252 13.70 19.41 -1.62
C GLY A 252 13.63 20.93 -1.45
N ARG A 253 13.17 21.37 -0.27
CA ARG A 253 12.94 22.78 0.05
C ARG A 253 14.25 23.52 0.36
N VAL A 254 14.34 24.76 -0.09
CA VAL A 254 15.40 25.69 0.34
C VAL A 254 15.12 26.11 1.79
N VAL A 255 16.12 25.99 2.68
CA VAL A 255 15.94 26.26 4.11
C VAL A 255 16.65 27.55 4.56
N ARG A 256 17.98 27.57 4.55
CA ARG A 256 18.80 28.73 4.92
C ARG A 256 19.94 28.89 3.92
N GLY A 257 20.12 30.10 3.39
CA GLY A 257 21.05 30.37 2.29
C GLY A 257 20.68 29.59 1.02
N ARG A 258 21.69 29.16 0.25
CA ARG A 258 21.52 28.30 -0.95
C ARG A 258 21.43 26.80 -0.62
N ARG A 259 21.27 26.40 0.65
CA ARG A 259 21.20 24.99 1.07
C ARG A 259 19.77 24.44 0.99
N ARG A 260 19.62 23.25 0.40
CA ARG A 260 18.36 22.50 0.35
C ARG A 260 18.31 21.42 1.44
N ALA A 261 17.14 21.23 2.03
CA ALA A 261 16.82 20.00 2.76
C ALA A 261 16.55 18.89 1.75
N ALA A 262 16.73 17.62 2.15
CA ALA A 262 16.35 16.50 1.31
C ALA A 262 14.86 16.58 0.94
N ALA A 263 14.53 16.14 -0.27
CA ALA A 263 13.14 15.95 -0.69
C ALA A 263 12.42 15.05 0.32
N ARG A 264 11.14 15.35 0.59
CA ARG A 264 10.34 14.57 1.53
C ARG A 264 10.23 13.11 1.07
N TYR A 265 10.14 12.91 -0.25
CA TYR A 265 10.19 11.61 -0.90
C TYR A 265 11.21 11.69 -2.03
N PRO A 266 12.48 11.33 -1.81
CA PRO A 266 13.52 11.42 -2.83
C PRO A 266 13.22 10.59 -4.08
N PRO A 267 13.81 10.92 -5.25
CA PRO A 267 13.55 10.25 -6.52
C PRO A 267 13.57 8.72 -6.47
N TYR A 268 14.57 8.12 -5.81
CA TYR A 268 14.71 6.67 -5.74
C TYR A 268 13.50 5.96 -5.08
N LEU A 269 12.70 6.66 -4.27
CA LEU A 269 11.50 6.07 -3.65
C LEU A 269 10.31 5.99 -4.60
N TRP A 270 10.12 6.95 -5.52
CA TRP A 270 8.92 7.02 -6.36
C TRP A 270 9.19 6.78 -7.85
N ASN A 271 10.46 6.68 -8.24
CA ASN A 271 10.85 6.34 -9.60
C ASN A 271 10.38 4.93 -9.99
N GLN A 272 10.05 4.77 -11.27
CA GLN A 272 9.45 3.57 -11.85
C GLN A 272 10.17 3.15 -13.13
N HIS A 273 11.36 3.70 -13.44
CA HIS A 273 12.08 3.37 -14.67
C HIS A 273 12.39 1.87 -14.76
N LEU A 274 13.05 1.32 -13.73
CA LEU A 274 13.40 -0.10 -13.68
C LEU A 274 12.17 -0.98 -13.57
N ALA A 275 11.22 -0.62 -12.70
CA ALA A 275 9.95 -1.34 -12.56
C ALA A 275 9.20 -1.42 -13.90
N ALA A 276 9.19 -0.34 -14.68
CA ALA A 276 8.60 -0.32 -16.00
C ALA A 276 9.36 -1.18 -17.00
N ARG A 277 10.69 -1.11 -16.98
CA ARG A 277 11.58 -1.85 -17.87
C ARG A 277 11.48 -3.37 -17.65
N HIS A 278 11.34 -3.79 -16.40
CA HIS A 278 11.19 -5.19 -16.00
C HIS A 278 9.74 -5.68 -15.96
N ASN A 279 8.78 -4.80 -16.31
CA ASN A 279 7.34 -5.09 -16.24
C ASN A 279 6.88 -5.56 -14.85
N GLU A 280 7.47 -4.97 -13.82
CA GLU A 280 7.12 -5.22 -12.42
C GLU A 280 5.87 -4.43 -12.00
N PRO A 281 5.22 -4.83 -10.89
CA PRO A 281 4.15 -4.03 -10.30
C PRO A 281 4.63 -2.62 -9.93
N ARG A 282 3.91 -1.61 -10.44
CA ARG A 282 4.14 -0.17 -10.16
C ARG A 282 3.03 0.45 -9.31
N THR A 283 1.87 -0.19 -9.27
CA THR A 283 0.70 0.24 -8.52
C THR A 283 0.21 -0.88 -7.62
N ASN A 284 -0.53 -0.52 -6.58
CA ASN A 284 -1.23 -1.41 -5.66
C ASN A 284 -2.68 -1.70 -6.12
N ASN A 285 -2.98 -1.64 -7.43
CA ASN A 285 -4.36 -1.77 -7.94
C ASN A 285 -5.07 -3.05 -7.46
N ALA A 286 -4.34 -4.16 -7.30
CA ALA A 286 -4.90 -5.41 -6.78
C ALA A 286 -5.32 -5.26 -5.30
N THR A 287 -4.51 -4.57 -4.50
CA THR A 287 -4.80 -4.22 -3.10
C THR A 287 -5.97 -3.25 -3.01
N GLU A 288 -6.01 -2.21 -3.85
CA GLU A 288 -7.14 -1.26 -3.86
C GLU A 288 -8.44 -1.92 -4.31
N ALA A 289 -8.40 -2.76 -5.34
CA ALA A 289 -9.55 -3.54 -5.77
C ALA A 289 -10.02 -4.49 -4.67
N TRP A 290 -9.08 -5.05 -3.91
CA TRP A 290 -9.36 -5.84 -2.72
C TRP A 290 -10.03 -5.00 -1.63
N HIS A 291 -9.48 -3.84 -1.24
CA HIS A 291 -10.08 -2.93 -0.25
C HIS A 291 -11.48 -2.50 -0.64
N ASN A 292 -11.67 -2.08 -1.90
CA ASN A 292 -12.97 -1.68 -2.42
C ASN A 292 -14.00 -2.82 -2.34
N ARG A 293 -13.59 -4.07 -2.63
CA ARG A 293 -14.46 -5.24 -2.49
C ARG A 293 -14.75 -5.55 -1.03
N PHE A 294 -13.73 -5.49 -0.19
CA PHE A 294 -13.82 -5.80 1.24
C PHE A 294 -14.72 -4.80 1.97
N GLN A 295 -14.59 -3.50 1.67
CA GLN A 295 -15.47 -2.43 2.14
C GLN A 295 -16.94 -2.70 1.77
N LYS A 296 -17.21 -3.06 0.52
CA LYS A 296 -18.57 -3.43 0.05
C LYS A 296 -19.12 -4.67 0.75
N MET A 297 -18.27 -5.64 1.07
CA MET A 297 -18.69 -6.87 1.75
C MET A 297 -19.09 -6.63 3.21
N ILE A 298 -18.41 -5.73 3.90
CA ILE A 298 -18.70 -5.37 5.29
C ILE A 298 -20.06 -4.64 5.41
N ASP A 299 -20.49 -3.95 4.35
CA ASP A 299 -21.80 -3.27 4.22
C ASP A 299 -22.12 -2.26 5.35
N LYS A 300 -21.08 -1.85 6.10
CA LYS A 300 -21.14 -0.89 7.22
C LYS A 300 -19.83 -0.14 7.35
N SER A 301 -19.90 1.18 7.49
CA SER A 301 -18.77 1.97 8.00
C SER A 301 -18.53 1.60 9.46
N HIS A 302 -17.26 1.42 9.83
CA HIS A 302 -16.83 1.07 11.20
C HIS A 302 -17.54 -0.16 11.79
N PRO A 303 -17.29 -1.37 11.24
CA PRO A 303 -17.85 -2.60 11.81
C PRO A 303 -17.34 -2.82 13.24
N THR A 304 -18.13 -3.57 14.02
CA THR A 304 -17.62 -4.10 15.29
C THR A 304 -16.38 -4.96 15.03
N ILE A 305 -15.42 -4.96 15.96
CA ILE A 305 -14.19 -5.74 15.83
C ILE A 305 -14.47 -7.22 15.50
N PHE A 306 -15.49 -7.80 16.15
CA PHE A 306 -15.86 -9.20 15.94
C PHE A 306 -16.48 -9.46 14.58
N ASN A 307 -17.22 -8.51 14.01
CA ASN A 307 -17.68 -8.64 12.62
C ASN A 307 -16.52 -8.53 11.64
N LEU A 308 -15.61 -7.58 11.86
CA LEU A 308 -14.44 -7.43 11.02
C LEU A 308 -13.55 -8.68 11.01
N VAL A 309 -13.26 -9.25 12.19
CA VAL A 309 -12.46 -10.48 12.29
C VAL A 309 -13.16 -11.66 11.60
N LYS A 310 -14.49 -11.74 11.63
CA LYS A 310 -15.23 -12.74 10.84
C LYS A 310 -15.04 -12.55 9.34
N GLU A 311 -14.98 -11.31 8.85
CA GLU A 311 -14.67 -11.06 7.45
C GLU A 311 -13.21 -11.39 7.11
N PHE A 312 -12.24 -11.12 8.00
CA PHE A 312 -10.86 -11.61 7.83
C PHE A 312 -10.79 -13.15 7.77
N GLN A 313 -11.55 -13.85 8.61
CA GLN A 313 -11.61 -15.32 8.59
C GLN A 313 -12.20 -15.89 7.29
N LYS A 314 -13.22 -15.23 6.72
CA LYS A 314 -13.78 -15.60 5.42
C LYS A 314 -12.80 -15.32 4.29
N GLU A 315 -12.17 -14.15 4.31
CA GLU A 315 -11.17 -13.80 3.30
C GLU A 315 -9.97 -14.75 3.32
N GLU A 316 -9.46 -15.12 4.50
CA GLU A 316 -8.42 -16.16 4.62
C GLU A 316 -8.85 -17.49 4.00
N ALA A 317 -10.11 -17.89 4.21
CA ALA A 317 -10.63 -19.12 3.64
C ALA A 317 -10.73 -19.05 2.12
N ASP A 318 -11.16 -17.92 1.57
CA ASP A 318 -11.25 -17.69 0.12
C ASP A 318 -9.85 -17.66 -0.51
N VAL A 319 -8.89 -16.97 0.11
CA VAL A 319 -7.48 -16.95 -0.31
C VAL A 319 -6.88 -18.35 -0.33
N ARG A 320 -7.16 -19.16 0.70
CA ARG A 320 -6.69 -20.54 0.75
C ARG A 320 -7.28 -21.40 -0.37
N VAL A 321 -8.55 -21.17 -0.75
CA VAL A 321 -9.14 -21.82 -1.92
C VAL A 321 -8.44 -21.35 -3.19
N MET A 322 -8.24 -20.04 -3.37
CA MET A 322 -7.52 -19.48 -4.54
C MET A 322 -6.12 -20.06 -4.68
N MET A 323 -5.35 -20.17 -3.58
CA MET A 323 -4.02 -20.79 -3.60
C MET A 323 -4.07 -22.25 -4.06
N ALA A 324 -5.05 -23.03 -3.57
CA ALA A 324 -5.22 -24.43 -3.97
C ALA A 324 -5.67 -24.57 -5.44
N GLU A 325 -6.48 -23.64 -5.95
CA GLU A 325 -6.85 -23.58 -7.36
C GLU A 325 -5.64 -23.30 -8.25
N LEU A 326 -4.84 -22.29 -7.88
CA LEU A 326 -3.61 -21.92 -8.58
C LEU A 326 -2.57 -23.04 -8.60
N ASP A 327 -2.37 -23.75 -7.48
CA ASP A 327 -1.47 -24.90 -7.43
C ASP A 327 -1.98 -26.07 -8.29
N GLY A 328 -3.30 -26.17 -8.49
CA GLY A 328 -3.93 -27.09 -9.44
C GLY A 328 -3.92 -26.61 -10.90
N GLY A 329 -3.23 -25.50 -11.21
CA GLY A 329 -3.15 -24.94 -12.56
C GLY A 329 -4.41 -24.25 -13.05
N ARG A 330 -5.39 -24.00 -12.17
CA ARG A 330 -6.61 -23.26 -12.53
C ARG A 330 -6.33 -21.76 -12.52
N THR A 331 -6.91 -21.06 -13.49
CA THR A 331 -6.88 -19.60 -13.52
C THR A 331 -7.94 -19.04 -12.57
N ILE A 332 -7.52 -18.25 -11.58
CA ILE A 332 -8.46 -17.49 -10.75
C ILE A 332 -8.93 -16.25 -11.51
N ARG A 333 -10.19 -15.85 -11.29
CA ARG A 333 -10.84 -14.76 -12.04
C ARG A 333 -10.28 -13.38 -11.65
N GLN A 334 -9.06 -13.03 -12.05
CA GLN A 334 -8.58 -11.64 -12.12
C GLN A 334 -7.51 -11.42 -13.20
N PRO A 335 -7.76 -11.72 -14.49
CA PRO A 335 -6.84 -11.28 -15.53
C PRO A 335 -6.78 -9.75 -15.54
N GLN A 336 -5.56 -9.19 -15.47
CA GLN A 336 -5.33 -7.77 -15.70
C GLN A 336 -6.03 -7.36 -17.00
N ARG A 337 -6.88 -6.31 -16.95
CA ARG A 337 -7.62 -5.84 -18.13
C ARG A 337 -6.65 -5.57 -19.28
N GLN A 338 -7.05 -5.93 -20.50
CA GLN A 338 -6.20 -5.77 -21.71
C GLN A 338 -5.67 -4.32 -21.86
N LYS A 339 -6.45 -3.32 -21.45
CA LYS A 339 -6.01 -1.91 -21.37
C LYS A 339 -4.69 -1.76 -20.60
N TYR A 340 -4.62 -2.30 -19.38
CA TYR A 340 -3.44 -2.16 -18.52
C TYR A 340 -2.25 -2.97 -19.02
N ARG A 341 -2.49 -4.13 -19.66
CA ARG A 341 -1.42 -4.88 -20.35
C ARG A 341 -0.78 -4.04 -21.45
N ARG A 342 -1.59 -3.41 -22.31
CA ARG A 342 -1.10 -2.53 -23.39
C ARG A 342 -0.36 -1.30 -22.85
N ILE A 343 -0.86 -0.70 -21.76
CA ILE A 343 -0.16 0.41 -21.09
C ILE A 343 1.19 -0.06 -20.56
N ASN A 344 1.24 -1.23 -19.93
CA ASN A 344 2.46 -1.81 -19.40
C ASN A 344 3.50 -2.07 -20.51
N GLU A 345 3.08 -2.70 -21.62
CA GLU A 345 3.92 -2.95 -22.80
C GLU A 345 4.48 -1.64 -23.39
N ARG A 346 3.63 -0.61 -23.53
CA ARG A 346 4.07 0.70 -24.04
C ARG A 346 5.10 1.36 -23.15
N LEU A 347 4.85 1.38 -21.83
CA LEU A 347 5.79 1.96 -20.87
C LEU A 347 7.11 1.19 -20.84
N GLN A 348 7.06 -0.14 -20.92
CA GLN A 348 8.25 -0.98 -21.01
C GLN A 348 9.06 -0.69 -22.27
N ASN A 349 8.39 -0.57 -23.42
CA ASN A 349 9.05 -0.19 -24.67
C ASN A 349 9.68 1.19 -24.58
N LEU A 350 8.97 2.19 -24.04
CA LEU A 350 9.54 3.53 -23.84
C LEU A 350 10.79 3.46 -22.97
N THR A 351 10.72 2.84 -21.78
CA THR A 351 11.87 2.80 -20.85
C THR A 351 13.06 2.00 -21.38
N ASN A 352 12.82 0.97 -22.19
CA ASN A 352 13.90 0.24 -22.88
C ASN A 352 14.68 1.11 -23.87
N HIS A 353 14.05 2.12 -24.48
CA HIS A 353 14.67 3.00 -25.48
C HIS A 353 15.00 4.40 -24.92
N TYR A 354 14.99 4.60 -23.60
CA TYR A 354 15.26 5.91 -22.99
C TYR A 354 16.62 6.49 -23.41
N ALA A 355 17.64 5.66 -23.57
CA ALA A 355 18.97 6.11 -24.00
C ALA A 355 18.93 6.84 -25.36
N GLU A 356 18.16 6.32 -26.32
CA GLU A 356 17.98 6.94 -27.64
C GLU A 356 17.30 8.31 -27.52
N TYR A 357 16.24 8.41 -26.70
CA TYR A 357 15.60 9.70 -26.41
C TYR A 357 16.56 10.70 -25.78
N LYS A 358 17.48 10.25 -24.91
CA LYS A 358 18.47 11.12 -24.28
C LYS A 358 19.53 11.60 -25.29
N GLU A 359 20.08 10.69 -26.08
CA GLU A 359 21.10 11.00 -27.10
C GLU A 359 20.57 11.95 -28.18
N GLU A 360 19.30 11.84 -28.55
CA GLU A 360 18.64 12.72 -29.52
C GLU A 360 18.13 14.05 -28.93
N GLY A 361 18.31 14.29 -27.62
CA GLY A 361 17.81 15.50 -26.95
C GLY A 361 16.28 15.56 -26.81
N ARG A 362 15.63 14.40 -26.75
CA ARG A 362 14.17 14.21 -26.75
C ARG A 362 13.61 13.71 -25.41
N ILE A 363 14.26 14.02 -24.29
CA ILE A 363 13.79 13.65 -22.93
C ILE A 363 12.36 14.18 -22.68
N VAL A 364 12.03 15.37 -23.19
CA VAL A 364 10.68 15.93 -23.07
C VAL A 364 9.64 15.09 -23.81
N ASP A 365 9.95 14.57 -25.01
CA ASP A 365 9.05 13.67 -25.74
C ASP A 365 8.84 12.36 -24.97
N PHE A 366 9.92 11.82 -24.39
CA PHE A 366 9.86 10.62 -23.56
C PHE A 366 8.93 10.81 -22.35
N THR A 367 9.13 11.89 -21.59
CA THR A 367 8.33 12.18 -20.39
C THR A 367 6.87 12.43 -20.76
N ARG A 368 6.59 13.13 -21.86
CA ARG A 368 5.23 13.31 -22.37
C ARG A 368 4.58 11.97 -22.73
N ALA A 369 5.27 11.10 -23.45
CA ALA A 369 4.76 9.79 -23.85
C ALA A 369 4.48 8.88 -22.65
N CYS A 370 5.38 8.85 -21.66
CA CYS A 370 5.19 8.10 -20.42
C CYS A 370 4.02 8.65 -19.61
N GLY A 371 3.99 9.98 -19.43
CA GLY A 371 2.94 10.70 -18.72
C GLY A 371 1.54 10.43 -19.29
N HIS A 372 1.42 10.48 -20.62
CA HIS A 372 0.17 10.18 -21.31
C HIS A 372 -0.30 8.74 -21.04
N ASN A 373 0.58 7.73 -21.18
CA ASN A 373 0.21 6.33 -20.93
C ASN A 373 -0.17 6.08 -19.46
N PHE A 374 0.54 6.71 -18.53
CA PHE A 374 0.28 6.57 -17.11
C PHE A 374 -1.02 7.26 -16.67
N CYS A 375 -1.32 8.43 -17.23
CA CYS A 375 -2.50 9.20 -16.84
C CYS A 375 -3.77 8.86 -17.62
N ALA A 376 -3.72 7.94 -18.59
CA ALA A 376 -4.82 7.54 -19.48
C ALA A 376 -6.01 6.79 -18.80
N ASP A 377 -6.24 7.01 -17.50
CA ASP A 377 -7.35 6.44 -16.74
C ASP A 377 -8.49 7.42 -16.53
#